data_AF-Q2G300-F1
#
_entry.id   AF-Q2G300-F1
#
_cell.length_a   1.000
_cell.length_b   1.000
_cell.length_c   1.000
_cell.angle_alpha   90.00
_cell.angle_beta   90.00
_cell.angle_gamma   90.00
#
_symmetry.space_group_name_H-M   'P 1'
#
loop_
_entity.id
_entity.type
_entity.pdbx_description
1 polymer ?
#
loop_
_entity_poly.entity_id
_entity_poly.type
_entity_poly.pdbx_seq_one_letter_code
_entity_poly.pdbx_strand_id
1 'polypeptide(L)'
;MANTPQARKRIRRNERRAEINGNRLSRIRTFVKKVETALAGGDKTAAAEALKAAQPELARGVARGVLHKNTVARKMSRLTKRVASL
;
A
#
# COMPACT_ATOMS: atom_id res chain seq x y z
N MET A 1 18.32 -15.77 22.54
CA MET A 1 19.50 -15.02 22.04
C MET A 1 19.93 -15.57 20.68
N ALA A 2 20.52 -14.74 19.81
CA ALA A 2 21.08 -15.20 18.52
C ALA A 2 22.50 -15.74 18.72
N ASN A 3 22.59 -17.07 18.85
CA ASN A 3 23.81 -17.78 19.26
C ASN A 3 24.75 -18.13 18.10
N THR A 4 24.34 -17.90 16.85
CA THR A 4 25.19 -18.11 15.66
C THR A 4 25.45 -16.79 14.92
N PRO A 5 26.62 -16.63 14.26
CA PRO A 5 26.92 -15.43 13.47
C PRO A 5 25.87 -15.15 12.39
N GLN A 6 25.31 -16.21 11.79
CA GLN A 6 24.26 -16.10 10.79
C GLN A 6 22.97 -15.55 11.40
N ALA A 7 22.57 -15.99 12.60
CA ALA A 7 21.39 -15.48 13.28
C ALA A 7 21.50 -13.97 13.58
N ARG A 8 22.65 -13.50 14.12
CA ARG A 8 22.92 -12.07 14.35
C ARG A 8 22.88 -11.26 13.04
N LYS A 9 23.38 -11.81 11.93
CA LYS A 9 23.27 -11.19 10.60
C LYS A 9 21.82 -11.10 10.11
N ARG A 10 21.01 -12.14 10.33
CA ARG A 10 19.59 -12.15 9.90
C ARG A 10 18.76 -11.11 10.66
N ILE A 11 19.01 -10.92 11.96
CA ILE A 11 18.34 -9.88 12.77
C ILE A 11 18.54 -8.49 12.13
N ARG A 12 19.80 -8.05 11.98
CA ARG A 12 20.13 -6.74 11.37
C ARG A 12 19.51 -6.55 9.98
N ARG A 13 19.53 -7.61 9.16
CA ARG A 13 18.92 -7.57 7.82
C ARG A 13 17.40 -7.43 7.89
N ASN A 14 16.75 -8.14 8.81
CA ASN A 14 15.30 -8.14 8.96
C ASN A 14 14.83 -6.79 9.50
N GLU A 15 15.54 -6.17 10.45
CA GLU A 15 15.29 -4.81 10.94
C GLU A 15 15.30 -3.79 9.80
N ARG A 16 16.38 -3.77 9.00
CA ARG A 16 16.48 -2.90 7.81
C ARG A 16 15.33 -3.13 6.81
N ARG A 17 14.94 -4.38 6.59
CA ARG A 17 13.81 -4.70 5.70
C ARG A 17 12.47 -4.25 6.28
N ALA A 18 12.28 -4.40 7.59
CA ALA A 18 11.06 -3.98 8.28
C ALA A 18 10.87 -2.46 8.17
N GLU A 19 11.93 -1.68 8.38
CA GLU A 19 11.91 -0.22 8.22
C GLU A 19 11.54 0.19 6.78
N ILE A 20 12.25 -0.34 5.78
CA ILE A 20 12.01 -0.02 4.37
C ILE A 20 10.58 -0.41 3.94
N ASN A 21 10.12 -1.60 4.31
CA ASN A 21 8.79 -2.06 3.94
C ASN A 21 7.69 -1.33 4.73
N GLY A 22 7.96 -0.94 5.97
CA GLY A 22 7.10 -0.09 6.79
C GLY A 22 6.86 1.26 6.12
N ASN A 23 7.93 1.93 5.68
CA ASN A 23 7.85 3.21 4.98
C ASN A 23 7.04 3.10 3.67
N ARG A 24 7.28 2.05 2.88
CA ARG A 24 6.52 1.77 1.65
C ARG A 24 5.03 1.52 1.93
N LEU A 25 4.73 0.70 2.94
CA LEU A 25 3.36 0.39 3.32
C LEU A 25 2.63 1.62 3.84
N SER A 26 3.30 2.45 4.66
CA SER A 26 2.77 3.73 5.15
C SER A 26 2.40 4.65 4.00
N ARG A 27 3.30 4.84 3.03
CA ARG A 27 3.04 5.62 1.81
C ARG A 27 1.79 5.13 1.08
N ILE A 28 1.69 3.82 0.81
CA ILE A 28 0.53 3.23 0.11
C ILE A 28 -0.76 3.47 0.91
N ARG A 29 -0.73 3.29 2.23
CA ARG A 29 -1.89 3.53 3.11
C ARG A 29 -2.35 4.99 3.04
N THR A 30 -1.42 5.94 2.99
CA THR A 30 -1.76 7.37 2.83
C THR A 30 -2.50 7.65 1.53
N PHE A 31 -2.06 7.09 0.40
CA PHE A 31 -2.76 7.25 -0.88
C PHE A 31 -4.14 6.59 -0.87
N VAL A 32 -4.26 5.39 -0.30
CA VAL A 32 -5.56 4.73 -0.16
C VAL A 32 -6.50 5.55 0.74
N LYS A 33 -5.99 6.09 1.86
CA LYS A 33 -6.76 6.94 2.76
C LYS A 33 -7.29 8.18 2.04
N LYS A 34 -6.50 8.81 1.16
CA LYS A 34 -6.95 9.95 0.34
C LYS A 34 -8.16 9.59 -0.54
N VAL A 35 -8.17 8.40 -1.13
CA VAL A 35 -9.33 7.91 -1.89
C VAL A 35 -10.52 7.72 -0.97
N GLU A 36 -10.33 7.06 0.17
CA GLU A 36 -11.40 6.80 1.15
C GLU A 36 -11.99 8.10 1.73
N THR A 37 -11.17 9.13 1.97
CA THR A 37 -11.65 10.45 2.42
C THR A 37 -12.43 11.18 1.33
N ALA A 38 -11.97 11.14 0.08
CA ALA A 38 -12.71 11.73 -1.05
C ALA A 38 -14.05 11.00 -1.27
N LEU A 39 -14.06 9.68 -1.15
CA LEU A 39 -15.27 8.86 -1.20
C LEU A 39 -16.26 9.23 -0.08
N ALA A 40 -15.77 9.51 1.13
CA ALA A 40 -16.60 9.90 2.26
C ALA A 40 -17.20 11.31 2.09
N GLY A 41 -16.52 12.20 1.38
CA GLY A 41 -17.02 13.54 1.04
C GLY A 41 -18.05 13.57 -0.09
N GLY A 42 -18.24 12.47 -0.83
CA GLY A 42 -19.21 12.40 -1.94
C GLY A 42 -18.74 13.05 -3.25
N ASP A 43 -17.51 13.54 -3.32
CA ASP A 43 -16.97 14.18 -4.52
C ASP A 43 -16.40 13.13 -5.49
N LYS A 44 -17.15 12.85 -6.56
CA LYS A 44 -16.78 11.86 -7.58
C LYS A 44 -15.51 12.23 -8.34
N THR A 45 -15.27 13.51 -8.63
CA THR A 45 -14.09 13.93 -9.42
C THR A 45 -12.84 13.81 -8.56
N ALA A 46 -12.88 14.32 -7.33
CA ALA A 46 -11.79 14.18 -6.37
C ALA A 46 -11.47 12.71 -6.05
N ALA A 47 -12.50 11.86 -5.91
CA ALA A 47 -12.30 10.43 -5.68
C ALA A 47 -11.66 9.72 -6.88
N ALA A 48 -12.04 10.08 -8.11
CA ALA A 48 -11.44 9.54 -9.33
C ALA A 48 -9.96 9.97 -9.49
N GLU A 49 -9.63 11.23 -9.20
CA GLU A 49 -8.25 11.73 -9.22
C GLU A 49 -7.38 11.06 -8.15
N ALA A 50 -7.89 10.97 -6.92
CA ALA A 50 -7.21 10.26 -5.84
C ALA A 50 -6.96 8.79 -6.20
N LEU A 51 -7.93 8.13 -6.86
CA LEU A 51 -7.79 6.75 -7.31
C LEU A 51 -6.69 6.61 -8.37
N LYS A 52 -6.63 7.52 -9.36
CA LYS A 52 -5.55 7.56 -10.36
C LYS A 52 -4.18 7.74 -9.70
N ALA A 53 -4.08 8.57 -8.66
CA ALA A 53 -2.84 8.75 -7.91
C ALA A 53 -2.46 7.52 -7.05
N ALA A 54 -3.44 6.77 -6.53
CA ALA A 54 -3.19 5.58 -5.71
C ALA A 54 -2.77 4.35 -6.52
N GLN A 55 -3.23 4.23 -7.77
CA GLN A 55 -2.89 3.12 -8.68
C GLN A 55 -1.38 2.84 -8.84
N PRO A 56 -0.53 3.82 -9.21
CA PRO A 56 0.90 3.57 -9.39
C PRO A 56 1.61 3.21 -8.08
N GLU A 57 1.16 3.74 -6.93
CA GLU A 57 1.73 3.42 -5.62
C GLU A 57 1.43 1.97 -5.21
N LEU A 58 0.20 1.52 -5.46
CA LEU A 58 -0.19 0.13 -5.26
C LEU A 58 0.61 -0.81 -6.17
N ALA A 59 0.74 -0.48 -7.46
CA ALA A 59 1.54 -1.24 -8.41
C ALA A 59 3.03 -1.32 -7.99
N ARG A 60 3.59 -0.20 -7.51
CA ARG A 60 4.95 -0.15 -6.95
C ARG A 60 5.08 -1.04 -5.71
N GLY A 61 4.06 -1.09 -4.86
CA GLY A 61 3.98 -2.00 -3.71
C GLY A 61 4.07 -3.47 -4.11
N VAL A 62 3.41 -3.86 -5.21
CA VAL A 62 3.50 -5.22 -5.78
C VAL A 62 4.90 -5.47 -6.35
N ALA A 63 5.42 -4.55 -7.16
CA ALA A 63 6.75 -4.68 -7.78
C ALA A 63 7.88 -4.82 -6.74
N ARG A 64 7.72 -4.21 -5.56
CA ARG A 64 8.68 -4.32 -4.45
C ARG A 64 8.40 -5.47 -3.49
N GLY A 65 7.38 -6.29 -3.74
CA GLY A 65 7.00 -7.44 -2.91
C GLY A 65 6.44 -7.07 -1.53
N VAL A 66 5.99 -5.82 -1.34
CA VAL A 66 5.38 -5.37 -0.08
C VAL A 66 3.93 -5.84 0.03
N LEU A 67 3.24 -5.94 -1.10
CA LEU A 67 1.86 -6.41 -1.18
C LEU A 67 1.73 -7.49 -2.25
N HIS A 68 0.88 -8.48 -1.98
CA HIS A 68 0.56 -9.50 -2.97
C HIS A 68 -0.34 -8.92 -4.08
N LYS A 69 -0.14 -9.35 -5.33
CA LYS A 69 -0.91 -8.89 -6.49
C LYS A 69 -2.43 -9.01 -6.29
N ASN A 70 -2.90 -10.11 -5.70
CA ASN A 70 -4.34 -10.33 -5.44
C ASN A 70 -4.89 -9.37 -4.37
N THR A 71 -4.07 -8.98 -3.40
CA THR A 71 -4.47 -8.01 -2.36
C THR A 71 -4.67 -6.63 -2.99
N VAL A 72 -3.77 -6.24 -3.89
CA VAL A 72 -3.89 -4.98 -4.63
C VAL A 72 -5.06 -5.02 -5.61
N ALA A 73 -5.22 -6.09 -6.39
CA ALA A 73 -6.33 -6.25 -7.33
C ALA A 73 -7.70 -6.16 -6.63
N ARG A 74 -7.86 -6.85 -5.49
CA ARG A 74 -9.08 -6.77 -4.66
C ARG A 74 -9.34 -5.35 -4.15
N LYS A 75 -8.31 -4.64 -3.71
CA LYS A 75 -8.45 -3.26 -3.22
C LYS A 75 -8.85 -2.31 -4.35
N MET A 76 -8.19 -2.42 -5.50
CA MET A 76 -8.52 -1.64 -6.71
C MET A 76 -9.97 -1.87 -7.13
N SER A 77 -10.40 -3.13 -7.25
CA SER A 77 -11.78 -3.47 -7.62
C SER A 77 -12.81 -2.84 -6.68
N ARG A 78 -12.58 -2.93 -5.35
CA ARG A 78 -13.49 -2.35 -4.35
C ARG A 78 -13.54 -0.82 -4.43
N LEU A 79 -12.39 -0.15 -4.55
CA LEU A 79 -12.34 1.32 -4.62
C LEU A 79 -12.97 1.82 -5.92
N THR A 80 -12.65 1.23 -7.07
CA THR A 80 -13.26 1.59 -8.36
C THR A 80 -14.77 1.43 -8.32
N LYS A 81 -15.28 0.32 -7.76
CA LYS A 81 -16.74 0.11 -7.62
C LYS A 81 -17.40 1.19 -6.76
N ARG A 82 -16.75 1.58 -5.65
CA ARG A 82 -17.25 2.66 -4.78
C ARG A 82 -17.24 4.03 -5.45
N VAL A 83 -16.18 4.35 -6.21
CA VAL A 83 -16.10 5.60 -6.98
C VAL A 83 -17.18 5.63 -8.07
N ALA A 84 -17.44 4.50 -8.72
CA ALA A 84 -18.47 4.40 -9.76
C ALA A 84 -19.89 4.56 -9.20
N SER A 85 -20.14 4.10 -7.97
CA SER A 85 -21.44 4.17 -7.29
C SER A 85 -21.73 5.50 -6.58
N LEU A 86 -20.73 6.37 -6.44
CA LEU A 86 -20.95 7.78 -6.06
C LEU A 86 -21.56 8.55 -7.22
#